data_AF-A0A920U0P6-F1
#
_entry.id   AF-A0A920U0P6-F1
#
_cell.length_a   1.000
_cell.length_b   1.000
_cell.length_c   1.000
_cell.angle_alpha   90.00
_cell.angle_beta   90.00
_cell.angle_gamma   90.00
#
_symmetry.space_group_name_H-M   'P 1'
#
loop_
_entity.id
_entity.type
_entity.pdbx_description
1 polymer ?
#
loop_
_entity_poly.entity_id
_entity_poly.type
_entity_poly.pdbx_seq_one_letter_code
_entity_poly.pdbx_strand_id
1 'polypeptide(L)'
;MGLDRDSADIAHLFDERDAAVKTLLKLAISACQKQGKYVGICGQGPSDHPDLARWLMEQGIDTVSLNPDSVIETWLFLSGEQS
;
A
#
# COMPACT_ATOMS: atom_id res chain seq x y z
N MET A 1 -8.09 -12.45 12.81
CA MET A 1 -7.91 -13.40 11.68
C MET A 1 -6.42 -13.44 11.38
N GLY A 2 -5.70 -14.38 11.99
CA GLY A 2 -4.29 -14.63 11.66
C GLY A 2 -4.27 -15.81 10.69
N LEU A 3 -4.03 -15.52 9.42
CA LEU A 3 -3.92 -16.52 8.37
C LEU A 3 -2.49 -16.45 7.84
N ASP A 4 -1.89 -17.63 7.83
CA ASP A 4 -0.47 -17.87 7.60
C ASP A 4 -0.09 -17.58 6.13
N ARG A 5 0.99 -16.80 5.96
CA ARG A 5 1.49 -16.31 4.67
C ARG A 5 2.11 -17.43 3.81
N ASP A 6 2.45 -18.59 4.39
CA ASP A 6 3.09 -19.70 3.69
C ASP A 6 2.11 -20.66 2.99
N SER A 7 0.81 -20.40 3.07
CA SER A 7 -0.19 -21.14 2.28
C SER A 7 -0.25 -20.57 0.86
N ALA A 8 0.70 -20.97 0.00
CA ALA A 8 0.80 -20.58 -1.42
C ALA A 8 -0.52 -20.74 -2.21
N ASP A 9 -1.45 -21.56 -1.71
CA ASP A 9 -2.78 -21.80 -2.28
C ASP A 9 -3.81 -20.70 -1.99
N ILE A 10 -3.53 -19.71 -1.14
CA ILE A 10 -4.51 -18.67 -0.74
C ILE A 10 -4.00 -17.25 -1.09
N ALA A 11 -2.78 -17.12 -1.61
CA ALA A 11 -2.18 -15.82 -1.91
C ALA A 11 -2.99 -15.00 -2.93
N HIS A 12 -3.71 -15.66 -3.84
CA HIS A 12 -4.59 -15.02 -4.81
C HIS A 12 -5.95 -14.57 -4.23
N LEU A 13 -6.30 -14.99 -3.01
CA LEU A 13 -7.48 -14.50 -2.27
C LEU A 13 -7.18 -13.22 -1.47
N PHE A 14 -5.89 -12.88 -1.31
CA PHE A 14 -5.46 -11.60 -0.73
C PHE A 14 -5.19 -10.60 -1.85
N ASP A 15 -6.25 -10.17 -2.54
CA ASP A 15 -6.15 -8.97 -3.36
C ASP A 15 -6.06 -7.77 -2.42
N GLU A 16 -4.89 -7.16 -2.30
CA GLU A 16 -4.69 -5.95 -1.48
C GLU A 16 -5.51 -4.75 -1.98
N ARG A 17 -6.12 -4.87 -3.17
CA ARG A 17 -7.07 -3.88 -3.72
C ARG A 17 -8.51 -4.14 -3.31
N ASP A 18 -8.79 -5.22 -2.58
CA ASP A 18 -10.11 -5.52 -2.05
C ASP A 18 -10.64 -4.34 -1.20
N ALA A 19 -11.93 -4.06 -1.34
CA ALA A 19 -12.55 -2.91 -0.70
C ALA A 19 -12.45 -2.96 0.83
N ALA A 20 -12.46 -4.15 1.43
CA ALA A 20 -12.28 -4.32 2.87
C ALA A 20 -10.85 -3.97 3.30
N VAL A 21 -9.84 -4.37 2.52
CA VAL A 21 -8.43 -4.04 2.77
C VAL A 21 -8.20 -2.54 2.66
N LYS A 22 -8.67 -1.91 1.57
CA LYS A 22 -8.60 -0.44 1.41
C LYS A 22 -9.32 0.30 2.54
N THR A 23 -10.47 -0.21 2.99
CA THR A 23 -11.19 0.39 4.13
C THR A 23 -10.36 0.30 5.42
N LEU A 24 -9.77 -0.86 5.70
CA LEU A 24 -8.90 -1.03 6.88
C LEU A 24 -7.69 -0.11 6.82
N LEU A 25 -7.01 -0.03 5.67
CA LEU A 25 -5.86 0.85 5.45
C LEU A 25 -6.24 2.32 5.66
N LYS A 26 -7.36 2.76 5.07
CA LYS A 26 -7.89 4.12 5.25
C LYS A 26 -8.19 4.44 6.72
N LEU A 27 -8.78 3.50 7.45
CA LEU A 27 -9.08 3.66 8.87
C LEU A 27 -7.80 3.81 9.69
N ALA A 28 -6.78 2.98 9.42
CA ALA A 28 -5.49 3.06 10.10
C ALA A 28 -4.79 4.41 9.84
N ILE A 29 -4.69 4.82 8.58
CA ILE A 29 -4.09 6.10 8.18
C ILE A 29 -4.82 7.27 8.84
N SER A 30 -6.16 7.29 8.75
CA SER A 30 -7.00 8.33 9.35
C SER A 30 -6.84 8.40 10.87
N ALA A 31 -6.70 7.26 11.54
CA ALA A 31 -6.53 7.20 12.99
C ALA A 31 -5.17 7.78 13.44
N CYS A 32 -4.11 7.54 12.67
CA CYS A 32 -2.78 8.10 12.93
C CYS A 32 -2.77 9.61 12.67
N GLN A 33 -3.30 10.06 11.54
CA GLN A 33 -3.41 11.48 11.19
C GLN A 33 -4.21 12.27 12.23
N LYS A 34 -5.36 11.74 12.70
CA LYS A 34 -6.16 12.37 13.76
C LYS A 34 -5.39 12.54 15.07
N GLN A 35 -4.38 11.71 15.31
CA GLN A 35 -3.51 11.80 16.48
C GLN A 35 -2.22 12.58 16.22
N GLY A 36 -2.02 13.12 15.01
CA GLY A 36 -0.76 13.75 14.60
C GLY A 36 0.42 12.78 14.64
N LYS A 37 0.16 11.48 14.46
CA LYS A 37 1.17 10.43 14.49
C LYS A 37 1.55 10.01 13.08
N TYR A 38 2.84 9.74 12.93
CA TYR A 38 3.42 9.17 11.73
C TYR A 38 2.81 7.81 11.37
N VAL A 39 2.56 7.57 10.08
CA VAL A 39 2.10 6.30 9.52
C VAL A 39 2.85 5.97 8.24
N GLY A 40 3.41 4.75 8.19
CA GLY A 40 4.02 4.19 7.00
C GLY A 40 3.58 2.74 6.78
N ILE A 41 3.74 2.25 5.56
CA ILE A 41 3.41 0.88 5.20
C ILE A 41 4.63 0.16 4.60
N CYS A 42 4.78 -1.11 4.98
CA CYS A 42 5.68 -2.06 4.33
C CYS A 42 4.86 -3.24 3.81
N GLY A 43 5.21 -3.76 2.65
CA GLY A 43 4.47 -4.84 2.01
C GLY A 43 4.81 -4.97 0.53
N GLN A 44 4.44 -6.10 -0.07
CA GLN A 44 4.65 -6.30 -1.51
C GLN A 44 3.61 -5.55 -2.36
N GLY A 45 2.37 -5.40 -1.91
CA GLY A 45 1.36 -4.77 -2.78
C GLY A 45 1.64 -3.35 -3.28
N PRO A 46 2.21 -2.39 -2.53
CA PRO A 46 2.59 -1.10 -3.14
C PRO A 46 3.76 -1.23 -4.12
N SER A 47 4.57 -2.29 -4.03
CA SER A 47 5.64 -2.60 -4.98
C SER A 47 5.11 -3.26 -6.26
N ASP A 48 4.10 -4.12 -6.13
CA ASP A 48 3.49 -4.86 -7.23
C ASP A 48 2.38 -4.05 -7.94
N HIS A 49 1.81 -3.06 -7.25
CA HIS A 49 0.69 -2.24 -7.69
C HIS A 49 0.96 -0.74 -7.48
N PRO A 50 1.59 -0.05 -8.45
CA PRO A 50 1.85 1.39 -8.36
C PRO A 50 0.59 2.25 -8.16
N ASP A 51 -0.56 1.79 -8.66
CA ASP A 51 -1.87 2.43 -8.44
C ASP A 51 -2.29 2.38 -6.96
N LEU A 52 -1.96 1.30 -6.25
CA LEU A 52 -2.16 1.21 -4.80
C LEU A 52 -1.24 2.19 -4.06
N ALA A 53 0.02 2.30 -4.49
CA ALA A 53 0.96 3.29 -3.93
C ALA A 53 0.43 4.73 -4.11
N ARG A 54 -0.09 5.05 -5.30
CA ARG A 54 -0.75 6.35 -5.55
C ARG A 54 -1.94 6.58 -4.65
N TRP A 55 -2.83 5.59 -4.54
CA TRP A 55 -4.01 5.70 -3.68
C TRP A 55 -3.65 5.88 -2.20
N LEU A 56 -2.61 5.21 -1.70
CA LEU A 56 -2.09 5.38 -0.35
C LEU A 56 -1.58 6.80 -0.10
N MET A 57 -0.89 7.40 -1.08
CA MET A 57 -0.48 8.80 -1.02
C MET A 57 -1.68 9.75 -1.00
N GLU A 58 -2.72 9.47 -1.80
CA GLU A 58 -3.98 10.24 -1.77
C GLU A 58 -4.69 10.16 -0.41
N GLN A 59 -4.58 9.03 0.30
CA GLN A 59 -5.07 8.92 1.68
C GLN A 59 -4.20 9.67 2.69
N GLY A 60 -3.01 10.14 2.28
CA GLY A 60 -2.09 10.92 3.11
C GLY A 60 -1.20 10.08 4.01
N ILE A 61 -0.77 8.89 3.55
CA ILE A 61 0.30 8.15 4.23
C ILE A 61 1.62 8.95 4.20
N ASP A 62 2.42 8.88 5.26
CA ASP A 62 3.70 9.62 5.30
C ASP A 62 4.78 8.92 4.47
N THR A 63 4.83 7.59 4.53
CA THR A 63 5.84 6.81 3.79
C THR A 63 5.31 5.49 3.26
N VAL A 64 5.92 5.06 2.15
CA VAL A 64 5.69 3.76 1.53
C VAL A 64 7.05 3.10 1.30
N SER A 65 7.23 1.88 1.79
CA SER A 65 8.43 1.08 1.52
C SER A 65 8.19 0.22 0.29
N LEU A 66 9.11 0.33 -0.68
CA LEU A 66 9.04 -0.38 -1.97
C LEU A 66 10.24 -1.31 -2.14
N ASN A 67 10.08 -2.34 -2.97
CA ASN A 67 11.18 -3.17 -3.41
C ASN A 67 12.20 -2.34 -4.23
N PRO A 68 13.51 -2.62 -4.12
CA PRO A 68 14.54 -1.91 -4.87
C PRO A 68 14.31 -1.91 -6.38
N ASP A 69 13.75 -3.00 -6.91
CA ASP A 69 13.54 -3.18 -8.35
C ASP A 69 12.32 -2.38 -8.87
N SER A 70 11.32 -2.11 -8.02
CA SER A 70 10.09 -1.38 -8.39
C SER A 70 10.09 0.08 -7.96
N VAL A 71 11.03 0.50 -7.11
CA VAL A 71 11.06 1.86 -6.53
C VAL A 71 11.13 2.94 -7.62
N ILE A 72 11.95 2.74 -8.65
CA ILE A 72 12.17 3.73 -9.72
C ILE A 72 10.91 3.87 -10.59
N GLU A 73 10.35 2.75 -11.05
CA GLU A 73 9.13 2.75 -11.86
C GLU A 73 7.97 3.39 -11.11
N THR A 74 7.78 3.01 -9.84
CA THR A 74 6.73 3.55 -8.99
C THR A 74 6.95 5.05 -8.77
N TRP A 75 8.19 5.49 -8.54
CA TRP A 75 8.49 6.92 -8.41
C TRP A 75 8.14 7.72 -9.67
N LEU A 76 8.53 7.24 -10.86
CA LEU A 76 8.21 7.89 -12.14
C LEU A 76 6.70 7.92 -12.40
N PHE A 77 6.00 6.87 -12.00
CA PHE A 77 4.54 6.81 -12.08
C PHE A 77 3.87 7.82 -11.13
N LEU A 78 4.42 8.00 -9.93
CA LEU A 78 3.92 8.94 -8.93
C LEU A 78 4.26 10.40 -9.26
N SER A 79 5.39 10.65 -9.93
CA SER A 79 5.81 11.99 -10.37
C SER A 79 5.01 12.51 -11.57
N GLY A 80 4.23 11.66 -12.24
CA GLY A 80 3.45 12.01 -13.43
C GLY A 80 4.27 12.08 -14.71
N GLU A 81 5.48 11.52 -14.72
CA GLU A 81 6.36 11.49 -15.90
C GLU A 81 5.99 10.39 -16.93
N GLN A 82 5.05 9.50 -16.57
CA GLN A 82 4.34 8.65 -17.50
C GLN A 82 2.90 9.17 -17.67
N SER A 83 2.70 10.17 -18.54
CA SER A 83 1.38 10.60 -19.02
C SER A 83 1.38 10.84 -20.53
#